data_AF-A0AAU0HUL9-F1
#
_entry.id   AF-A0AAU0HUL9-F1
#
_cell.length_a   1.000
_cell.length_b   1.000
_cell.length_c   1.000
_cell.angle_alpha   90.00
_cell.angle_beta   90.00
_cell.angle_gamma   90.00
#
_symmetry.space_group_name_H-M   'P 1'
#
loop_
_entity.id
_entity.type
_entity.pdbx_description
1 polymer ?
#
loop_
_entity_poly.entity_id
_entity_poly.type
_entity_poly.pdbx_seq_one_letter_code
_entity_poly.pdbx_strand_id
1 'polypeptide(L)'
;MLIQYFGPDSGFLFDAIPSDGGDLVPAGPFTSTRLTGRNPDTGYEVTLLGEGFSRDSGETDFDRLTGMEFRLNGRLVARIAQVDWTQDEFVEGFGPLVVAGSVEGLQGLFSTAPLTIDARDAGTSLAMGSFENGDLFSGIDAPMIVYGSAFGDEILGGRRGESELFGRSGNDTILGSYGGDRIFGGADDDLIVSDAGDVLGDTGEGMTPVDVTGDTLGGGAGDDTVIGGSGRDEIWGGTGHDTLAGQAGDDTLGGFHGDDLMAGGYGDDELWGAFGSDSLLGEAGDDTLGGFDGDDAIFGGDGRDELWGGRGRDTLGGNEGHDRIGAGAGDDTVDGGAGFDELAGGTGDDILLGDAGHDTIYGAAGDDTIFGGSGDDLIFGGTGADVFAFSTGDGDDTILGFSAPDGDRLAFDTDLYSNASDGEQVVDRFASVNGSGNVVLDFGDTSLELVGVGALSDLAGVITDEI
;
A
#
# COMPACT_ATOMS: atom_id res chain seq x y z
N MET A 1 -18.16 -44.90 2.03
CA MET A 1 -18.47 -43.55 1.44
C MET A 1 -17.30 -42.83 0.74
N LEU A 2 -16.04 -42.92 1.16
CA LEU A 2 -14.91 -42.21 0.49
C LEU A 2 -14.66 -42.68 -0.97
N ILE A 3 -15.02 -43.92 -1.29
CA ILE A 3 -14.84 -44.52 -2.64
C ILE A 3 -15.89 -44.04 -3.65
N GLN A 4 -17.04 -43.49 -3.21
CA GLN A 4 -18.02 -42.91 -4.13
C GLN A 4 -17.62 -41.53 -4.65
N TYR A 5 -16.72 -40.81 -3.97
CA TYR A 5 -16.20 -39.51 -4.41
C TYR A 5 -15.11 -39.63 -5.48
N PHE A 6 -14.43 -40.78 -5.57
CA PHE A 6 -13.57 -41.13 -6.70
C PHE A 6 -14.36 -41.90 -7.76
N GLY A 7 -15.41 -41.26 -8.29
CA GLY A 7 -16.22 -41.82 -9.37
C GLY A 7 -15.38 -42.21 -10.60
N PRO A 8 -15.98 -42.92 -11.57
CA PRO A 8 -15.29 -43.40 -12.78
C PRO A 8 -14.60 -42.30 -13.62
N ASP A 9 -14.94 -41.04 -13.38
CA ASP A 9 -14.37 -39.87 -14.06
C ASP A 9 -13.11 -39.29 -13.36
N SER A 10 -12.73 -39.80 -12.18
CA SER A 10 -11.58 -39.30 -11.40
C SER A 10 -10.21 -39.83 -11.86
N GLY A 11 -10.19 -40.84 -12.74
CA GLY A 11 -8.97 -41.48 -13.24
C GLY A 11 -8.21 -42.34 -12.22
N PHE A 12 -8.67 -42.45 -10.97
CA PHE A 12 -8.01 -43.24 -9.93
C PHE A 12 -8.41 -44.73 -9.97
N LEU A 13 -7.42 -45.61 -10.04
CA LEU A 13 -7.55 -47.06 -9.88
C LEU A 13 -7.17 -47.46 -8.46
N PHE A 14 -8.11 -48.04 -7.70
CA PHE A 14 -7.89 -48.47 -6.32
C PHE A 14 -7.55 -49.96 -6.23
N ASP A 15 -6.48 -50.27 -5.50
CA ASP A 15 -6.09 -51.62 -5.12
C ASP A 15 -6.12 -51.75 -3.59
N ALA A 16 -6.77 -52.79 -3.09
CA ALA A 16 -6.89 -53.08 -1.66
C ALA A 16 -5.92 -54.20 -1.29
N ILE A 17 -4.94 -53.88 -0.45
CA ILE A 17 -3.89 -54.84 -0.05
C ILE A 17 -4.03 -55.10 1.45
N PRO A 18 -4.43 -56.32 1.86
CA PRO A 18 -4.37 -56.76 3.25
C PRO A 18 -2.92 -56.74 3.76
N SER A 19 -2.73 -56.37 5.03
CA SER A 19 -1.39 -56.26 5.65
C SER A 19 -0.61 -57.59 5.70
N ASP A 20 -1.28 -58.73 5.49
CA ASP A 20 -0.70 -60.08 5.49
C ASP A 20 -0.47 -60.65 4.08
N GLY A 21 -0.78 -59.91 3.02
CA GLY A 21 -0.56 -60.33 1.62
C GLY A 21 -1.47 -61.45 1.12
N GLY A 22 -2.60 -61.70 1.80
CA GLY A 22 -3.61 -62.67 1.36
C GLY A 22 -4.59 -62.12 0.31
N ASP A 23 -5.21 -63.01 -0.47
CA ASP A 23 -6.35 -62.67 -1.33
C ASP A 23 -7.56 -62.20 -0.50
N LEU A 24 -8.36 -61.27 -1.03
CA LEU A 24 -9.58 -60.75 -0.42
C LEU A 24 -10.67 -61.85 -0.33
N VAL A 25 -10.68 -62.62 0.75
CA VAL A 25 -11.75 -63.59 1.06
C VAL A 25 -12.86 -62.90 1.87
N PRO A 26 -14.16 -63.13 1.58
CA PRO A 26 -15.25 -62.54 2.35
C PRO A 26 -15.42 -63.29 3.67
N ALA A 27 -14.87 -62.70 4.75
CA ALA A 27 -15.31 -62.80 6.16
C ALA A 27 -14.10 -62.86 7.11
N GLY A 28 -13.71 -61.69 7.63
CA GLY A 28 -12.83 -61.56 8.79
C GLY A 28 -12.38 -60.10 8.97
N PRO A 29 -12.45 -59.53 10.20
CA PRO A 29 -11.95 -58.18 10.44
C PRO A 29 -10.43 -58.16 10.34
N PHE A 30 -9.89 -57.32 9.44
CA PHE A 30 -8.45 -57.08 9.34
C PHE A 30 -8.02 -56.04 10.38
N THR A 31 -6.90 -56.31 11.07
CA THR A 31 -6.36 -55.40 12.10
C THR A 31 -5.74 -54.15 11.50
N SER A 32 -5.24 -54.20 10.27
CA SER A 32 -4.84 -53.02 9.50
C SER A 32 -5.02 -53.30 8.01
N THR A 33 -5.46 -52.30 7.24
CA THR A 33 -5.70 -52.42 5.81
C THR A 33 -5.18 -51.18 5.10
N ARG A 34 -4.58 -51.40 3.93
CA ARG A 34 -4.04 -50.35 3.06
C ARG A 34 -4.88 -50.31 1.79
N LEU A 35 -5.49 -49.17 1.50
CA LEU A 35 -6.18 -48.94 0.23
C LEU A 35 -5.36 -47.93 -0.58
N THR A 36 -4.89 -48.28 -1.77
CA THR A 36 -4.09 -47.37 -2.59
C THR A 36 -4.79 -47.07 -3.90
N GLY A 37 -5.15 -45.81 -4.12
CA GLY A 37 -5.63 -45.28 -5.40
C GLY A 37 -4.47 -44.69 -6.20
N ARG A 38 -4.40 -44.97 -7.51
CA ARG A 38 -3.41 -44.37 -8.40
C ARG A 38 -4.07 -43.76 -9.63
N ASN A 39 -3.73 -42.52 -9.96
CA ASN A 39 -4.09 -41.89 -11.21
C ASN A 39 -2.91 -42.03 -12.21
N PRO A 40 -3.07 -42.82 -13.28
CA PRO A 40 -1.99 -43.10 -14.22
C PRO A 40 -1.64 -41.91 -15.12
N ASP A 41 -2.55 -40.94 -15.27
CA ASP A 41 -2.36 -39.77 -16.14
C ASP A 41 -1.55 -38.67 -15.46
N THR A 42 -1.70 -38.55 -14.13
CA THR A 42 -1.05 -37.49 -13.34
C THR A 42 0.10 -38.00 -12.48
N GLY A 43 0.21 -39.32 -12.28
CA GLY A 43 1.24 -39.95 -11.46
C GLY A 43 0.98 -39.86 -9.95
N TYR A 44 -0.16 -39.32 -9.53
CA TYR A 44 -0.55 -39.25 -8.12
C TYR A 44 -1.01 -40.60 -7.58
N GLU A 45 -0.62 -40.91 -6.35
CA GLU A 45 -1.04 -42.07 -5.58
C GLU A 45 -1.55 -41.59 -4.20
N VAL A 46 -2.72 -42.06 -3.80
CA VAL A 46 -3.29 -41.83 -2.48
C VAL A 46 -3.41 -43.16 -1.77
N THR A 47 -2.78 -43.30 -0.60
CA THR A 47 -2.90 -44.46 0.27
C THR A 47 -3.72 -44.09 1.49
N LEU A 48 -4.81 -44.82 1.75
CA LEU A 48 -5.52 -44.80 3.02
C LEU A 48 -5.01 -45.91 3.93
N LEU A 49 -4.76 -45.56 5.18
CA LEU A 49 -4.36 -46.47 6.25
C LEU A 49 -5.49 -46.52 7.28
N GLY A 50 -5.97 -47.71 7.60
CA GLY A 50 -7.01 -47.86 8.61
C GLY A 50 -7.04 -49.23 9.27
N GLU A 51 -7.82 -49.34 10.33
CA GLU A 51 -8.07 -50.56 11.12
C GLU A 51 -9.53 -50.99 10.95
N GLY A 52 -9.79 -52.30 11.06
CA GLY A 52 -11.14 -52.86 10.99
C GLY A 52 -11.78 -52.70 9.63
N PHE A 53 -11.26 -53.36 8.60
CA PHE A 53 -11.87 -53.32 7.27
C PHE A 53 -13.02 -54.33 7.17
N SER A 54 -14.24 -53.85 6.90
CA SER A 54 -15.41 -54.70 6.63
C SER A 54 -15.91 -54.48 5.20
N ARG A 55 -16.37 -55.58 4.58
CA ARG A 55 -17.02 -55.56 3.27
C ARG A 55 -18.41 -56.15 3.42
N ASP A 56 -19.35 -55.35 3.93
CA ASP A 56 -20.74 -55.74 4.04
C ASP A 56 -21.58 -55.12 2.92
N SER A 57 -22.33 -55.99 2.23
CA SER A 57 -23.45 -55.67 1.31
C SER A 57 -23.29 -54.52 0.29
N GLY A 58 -22.07 -54.18 -0.13
CA GLY A 58 -21.83 -53.23 -1.22
C GLY A 58 -21.05 -51.97 -0.81
N GLU A 59 -20.71 -51.83 0.47
CA GLU A 59 -19.85 -50.75 0.97
C GLU A 59 -18.49 -51.32 1.41
N THR A 60 -17.45 -50.53 1.20
CA THR A 60 -16.06 -50.83 1.58
C THR A 60 -15.60 -49.68 2.46
N ASP A 61 -15.53 -49.91 3.76
CA ASP A 61 -15.23 -48.88 4.75
C ASP A 61 -14.24 -49.39 5.81
N PHE A 62 -13.52 -48.45 6.42
CA PHE A 62 -12.68 -48.69 7.60
C PHE A 62 -13.49 -48.40 8.87
N ASP A 63 -13.38 -49.26 9.88
CA ASP A 63 -13.91 -48.98 11.23
C ASP A 63 -13.17 -47.80 11.88
N ARG A 64 -11.88 -47.62 11.54
CA ARG A 64 -11.08 -46.44 11.94
C ARG A 64 -10.04 -46.10 10.88
N LEU A 65 -10.04 -44.86 10.39
CA LEU A 65 -8.94 -44.35 9.58
C LEU A 65 -7.78 -43.94 10.51
N THR A 66 -6.59 -44.46 10.28
CA THR A 66 -5.39 -44.20 11.10
C THR A 66 -4.35 -43.33 10.38
N GLY A 67 -4.51 -43.09 9.09
CA GLY A 67 -3.73 -42.10 8.37
C GLY A 67 -3.94 -42.13 6.86
N MET A 68 -3.32 -41.18 6.17
CA MET A 68 -3.29 -41.12 4.71
C MET A 68 -1.87 -40.80 4.22
N GLU A 69 -1.44 -41.38 3.11
CA GLU A 69 -0.19 -41.02 2.42
C GLU A 69 -0.50 -40.55 1.00
N PHE A 70 0.12 -39.47 0.57
CA PHE A 70 0.05 -39.00 -0.81
C PHE A 70 1.43 -39.13 -1.44
N ARG A 71 1.50 -39.68 -2.64
CA ARG A 71 2.74 -39.81 -3.42
C ARG A 71 2.56 -39.26 -4.81
N LEU A 72 3.61 -38.67 -5.37
CA LEU A 72 3.68 -38.30 -6.77
C LEU A 72 4.84 -39.08 -7.41
N ASN A 73 4.55 -39.85 -8.45
CA ASN A 73 5.51 -40.71 -9.15
C ASN A 73 6.31 -41.62 -8.18
N GLY A 74 5.65 -42.13 -7.13
CA GLY A 74 6.22 -43.00 -6.13
C GLY A 74 7.02 -42.31 -5.00
N ARG A 75 7.18 -40.98 -5.04
CA ARG A 75 7.78 -40.20 -3.94
C ARG A 75 6.69 -39.75 -2.98
N LEU A 76 6.85 -40.02 -1.68
CA LEU A 76 5.96 -39.48 -0.64
C LEU A 76 6.03 -37.95 -0.65
N VAL A 77 4.88 -37.30 -0.83
CA VAL A 77 4.73 -35.83 -0.86
C VAL A 77 3.97 -35.32 0.37
N ALA A 78 3.09 -36.13 0.96
CA ALA A 78 2.40 -35.80 2.20
C ALA A 78 2.02 -37.06 2.99
N ARG A 79 1.93 -36.93 4.32
CA ARG A 79 1.39 -37.95 5.22
C ARG A 79 0.54 -37.30 6.31
N ILE A 80 -0.67 -37.82 6.48
CA ILE A 80 -1.56 -37.49 7.61
C ILE A 80 -1.44 -38.63 8.60
N ALA A 81 -0.89 -38.34 9.78
CA ALA A 81 -0.51 -39.34 10.78
C ALA A 81 -1.56 -39.55 11.89
N GLN A 82 -2.56 -38.67 11.98
CA GLN A 82 -3.62 -38.75 12.98
C GLN A 82 -4.91 -38.19 12.39
N VAL A 83 -5.99 -38.98 12.48
CA VAL A 83 -7.35 -38.57 12.11
C VAL A 83 -8.18 -38.77 13.38
N ASP A 84 -8.44 -37.69 14.11
CA ASP A 84 -9.21 -37.75 15.35
C ASP A 84 -10.71 -37.74 15.01
N TRP A 85 -11.37 -38.87 15.26
CA TRP A 85 -12.81 -39.01 15.16
C TRP A 85 -13.43 -38.65 16.51
N THR A 86 -14.22 -37.59 16.57
CA THR A 86 -15.14 -37.38 17.71
C THR A 86 -16.38 -38.25 17.48
N GLN A 87 -16.65 -39.20 18.39
CA GLN A 87 -17.79 -40.10 18.27
C GLN A 87 -19.11 -39.40 18.60
N ASP A 88 -20.16 -39.95 18.00
CA ASP A 88 -21.59 -39.73 18.23
C ASP A 88 -22.26 -38.63 17.40
N GLU A 89 -22.40 -38.85 16.09
CA GLU A 89 -23.71 -38.81 15.40
C GLU A 89 -23.58 -39.29 13.95
N PHE A 90 -24.62 -39.93 13.45
CA PHE A 90 -24.76 -40.38 12.07
C PHE A 90 -24.98 -39.11 11.21
N VAL A 91 -23.90 -38.48 10.74
CA VAL A 91 -23.95 -37.25 9.93
C VAL A 91 -23.66 -37.61 8.47
N GLU A 92 -24.63 -37.36 7.59
CA GLU A 92 -24.35 -37.14 6.17
C GLU A 92 -23.49 -35.87 6.06
N GLY A 93 -22.18 -36.05 5.97
CA GLY A 93 -21.23 -34.94 5.90
C GLY A 93 -20.01 -35.21 6.76
N PHE A 94 -18.83 -35.21 6.15
CA PHE A 94 -17.57 -35.30 6.88
C PHE A 94 -17.43 -34.05 7.77
N GLY A 95 -17.15 -34.24 9.06
CA GLY A 95 -16.67 -33.17 9.94
C GLY A 95 -15.25 -32.71 9.58
N PRO A 96 -14.75 -31.63 10.20
CA PRO A 96 -13.50 -30.96 9.80
C PRO A 96 -12.29 -31.91 9.90
N LEU A 97 -11.50 -31.98 8.82
CA LEU A 97 -10.27 -32.75 8.73
C LEU A 97 -9.07 -31.82 8.94
N VAL A 98 -8.46 -31.86 10.13
CA VAL A 98 -7.23 -31.12 10.44
C VAL A 98 -6.02 -31.84 9.82
N VAL A 99 -5.28 -31.17 8.95
CA VAL A 99 -4.04 -31.70 8.35
C VAL A 99 -2.83 -31.07 9.03
N ALA A 100 -2.20 -31.82 9.92
CA ALA A 100 -0.91 -31.45 10.51
C ALA A 100 0.23 -32.27 9.87
N GLY A 101 1.09 -31.60 9.10
CA GLY A 101 2.31 -32.17 8.52
C GLY A 101 2.91 -31.31 7.40
N SER A 102 4.20 -31.50 7.09
CA SER A 102 4.85 -30.85 5.93
C SER A 102 4.24 -31.38 4.64
N VAL A 103 3.61 -30.50 3.85
CA VAL A 103 2.95 -30.87 2.60
C VAL A 103 3.47 -29.99 1.48
N GLU A 104 4.30 -30.56 0.59
CA GLU A 104 4.52 -30.01 -0.75
C GLU A 104 3.41 -30.55 -1.64
N GLY A 105 2.46 -29.70 -2.03
CA GLY A 105 1.48 -29.97 -3.07
C GLY A 105 0.30 -30.85 -2.67
N LEU A 106 -0.74 -30.24 -2.12
CA LEU A 106 -2.12 -30.76 -2.15
C LEU A 106 -3.07 -29.59 -2.36
N GLN A 107 -4.03 -29.76 -3.27
CA GLN A 107 -5.19 -28.88 -3.38
C GLN A 107 -6.41 -29.58 -2.77
N GLY A 108 -7.19 -28.83 -1.98
CA GLY A 108 -8.56 -29.09 -1.58
C GLY A 108 -8.77 -30.24 -0.57
N LEU A 109 -8.98 -29.91 0.70
CA LEU A 109 -9.58 -30.82 1.68
C LEU A 109 -11.08 -30.48 1.82
N PHE A 110 -11.91 -31.46 1.48
CA PHE A 110 -13.35 -31.35 1.30
C PHE A 110 -14.09 -31.15 2.63
N SER A 111 -14.29 -29.90 3.06
CA SER A 111 -15.27 -29.52 4.09
C SER A 111 -16.41 -28.72 3.46
N THR A 112 -17.65 -29.01 3.85
CA THR A 112 -18.88 -28.27 3.47
C THR A 112 -19.39 -27.41 4.63
N ALA A 113 -18.49 -27.03 5.54
CA ALA A 113 -18.73 -26.13 6.65
C ALA A 113 -17.45 -25.31 6.87
N PRO A 114 -17.55 -24.08 7.40
CA PRO A 114 -16.38 -23.24 7.70
C PRO A 114 -15.41 -23.98 8.62
N LEU A 115 -14.12 -23.84 8.33
CA LEU A 115 -13.05 -24.53 9.03
C LEU A 115 -12.42 -23.63 10.10
N THR A 116 -12.17 -24.17 11.29
CA THR A 116 -11.34 -23.49 12.31
C THR A 116 -10.05 -24.27 12.51
N ILE A 117 -8.90 -23.64 12.22
CA ILE A 117 -7.56 -24.21 12.42
C ILE A 117 -6.86 -23.44 13.55
N ASP A 118 -6.37 -24.18 14.55
CA ASP A 118 -5.47 -23.68 15.60
C ASP A 118 -4.08 -24.32 15.41
N ALA A 119 -3.08 -23.51 15.07
CA ALA A 119 -1.74 -23.96 14.68
C ALA A 119 -0.71 -24.00 15.82
N ARG A 120 -1.10 -23.70 17.08
CA ARG A 120 -0.18 -23.52 18.24
C ARG A 120 0.76 -24.68 18.55
N ASP A 121 0.46 -25.91 18.11
CA ASP A 121 1.18 -27.13 18.52
C ASP A 121 1.77 -27.94 17.35
N ALA A 122 1.74 -27.42 16.12
CA ALA A 122 2.10 -28.21 14.96
C ALA A 122 3.38 -27.71 14.29
N GLY A 123 4.31 -28.62 14.00
CA GLY A 123 5.36 -28.41 12.98
C GLY A 123 4.77 -28.33 11.57
N THR A 124 3.60 -27.71 11.43
CA THR A 124 2.91 -27.39 10.20
C THR A 124 3.64 -26.26 9.52
N SER A 125 3.89 -26.43 8.22
CA SER A 125 4.45 -25.37 7.37
C SER A 125 3.41 -24.86 6.37
N LEU A 126 2.18 -25.42 6.39
CA LEU A 126 1.13 -25.14 5.41
C LEU A 126 -0.27 -25.34 6.03
N ALA A 127 -1.15 -24.36 5.88
CA ALA A 127 -2.59 -24.45 6.14
C ALA A 127 -3.39 -24.00 4.90
N MET A 128 -4.57 -24.59 4.67
CA MET A 128 -5.42 -24.28 3.52
C MET A 128 -6.91 -24.24 3.88
N GLY A 129 -7.63 -23.29 3.29
CA GLY A 129 -9.07 -23.07 3.47
C GLY A 129 -9.96 -24.16 2.86
N SER A 130 -11.21 -24.13 3.28
CA SER A 130 -12.31 -24.95 2.79
C SER A 130 -12.89 -24.41 1.47
N PHE A 131 -14.07 -24.89 1.08
CA PHE A 131 -14.81 -24.41 -0.09
C PHE A 131 -16.06 -23.61 0.32
N GLU A 132 -16.11 -23.10 1.55
CA GLU A 132 -17.22 -22.37 2.13
C GLU A 132 -16.73 -21.05 2.73
N ASN A 133 -17.64 -20.11 2.98
CA ASN A 133 -17.32 -18.78 3.52
C ASN A 133 -16.97 -18.82 5.01
N GLY A 134 -15.99 -18.02 5.43
CA GLY A 134 -15.69 -17.72 6.83
C GLY A 134 -14.75 -18.73 7.50
N ASP A 135 -13.70 -19.19 6.82
CA ASP A 135 -12.68 -19.99 7.49
C ASP A 135 -11.90 -19.13 8.49
N LEU A 136 -11.53 -19.73 9.63
CA LEU A 136 -10.76 -19.09 10.69
C LEU A 136 -9.44 -19.83 10.89
N PHE A 137 -8.32 -19.14 10.67
CA PHE A 137 -6.98 -19.61 10.99
C PHE A 137 -6.46 -18.83 12.19
N SER A 138 -5.91 -19.52 13.18
CA SER A 138 -5.41 -18.87 14.39
C SER A 138 -4.20 -19.59 14.97
N GLY A 139 -3.43 -18.88 15.81
CA GLY A 139 -2.35 -19.51 16.56
C GLY A 139 -1.11 -19.83 15.72
N ILE A 140 -0.83 -18.99 14.72
CA ILE A 140 0.30 -19.11 13.79
C ILE A 140 1.58 -18.62 14.50
N ASP A 141 2.07 -19.37 15.49
CA ASP A 141 3.22 -18.99 16.35
C ASP A 141 4.58 -19.48 15.81
N ALA A 142 4.62 -19.97 14.56
CA ALA A 142 5.81 -20.43 13.86
C ALA A 142 5.68 -20.15 12.35
N PRO A 143 6.81 -20.05 11.61
CA PRO A 143 6.76 -19.80 10.17
C PRO A 143 5.86 -20.78 9.42
N MET A 144 4.80 -20.23 8.82
CA MET A 144 3.76 -21.00 8.15
C MET A 144 3.31 -20.31 6.88
N ILE A 145 2.95 -21.12 5.89
CA ILE A 145 2.23 -20.65 4.71
C ILE A 145 0.74 -20.93 4.93
N VAL A 146 -0.12 -19.92 4.79
CA VAL A 146 -1.57 -20.07 4.90
C VAL A 146 -2.21 -19.63 3.59
N TYR A 147 -3.06 -20.47 3.03
CA TYR A 147 -3.92 -20.10 1.91
C TYR A 147 -5.38 -20.13 2.36
N GLY A 148 -6.07 -19.01 2.23
CA GLY A 148 -7.51 -18.90 2.30
C GLY A 148 -8.21 -19.65 1.16
N SER A 149 -9.50 -19.45 1.10
CA SER A 149 -10.46 -20.12 0.27
C SER A 149 -10.68 -19.32 -1.02
N ALA A 150 -11.93 -19.15 -1.43
CA ALA A 150 -12.32 -18.22 -2.50
C ALA A 150 -13.49 -17.35 -2.01
N PHE A 151 -13.59 -17.23 -0.70
CA PHE A 151 -14.60 -16.53 0.07
C PHE A 151 -13.87 -15.85 1.24
N GLY A 152 -14.52 -14.87 1.87
CA GLY A 152 -13.90 -14.14 2.97
C GLY A 152 -13.54 -15.02 4.16
N ASP A 153 -12.29 -14.91 4.58
CA ASP A 153 -11.64 -15.66 5.64
C ASP A 153 -11.06 -14.74 6.72
N GLU A 154 -10.83 -15.29 7.90
CA GLU A 154 -10.15 -14.61 9.01
C GLU A 154 -8.84 -15.36 9.30
N ILE A 155 -7.71 -14.73 8.99
CA ILE A 155 -6.37 -15.29 9.20
C ILE A 155 -5.68 -14.51 10.31
N LEU A 156 -5.45 -15.17 11.46
CA LEU A 156 -4.86 -14.55 12.65
C LEU A 156 -3.47 -15.10 12.95
N GLY A 157 -2.47 -14.28 12.66
CA GLY A 157 -1.07 -14.45 13.01
C GLY A 157 -0.87 -14.67 14.50
N GLY A 158 0.18 -15.43 14.83
CA GLY A 158 0.61 -15.65 16.20
C GLY A 158 1.61 -14.61 16.68
N ARG A 159 2.28 -14.92 17.80
CA ARG A 159 3.20 -14.01 18.49
C ARG A 159 4.65 -14.09 18.01
N ARG A 160 4.95 -14.90 16.99
CA ARG A 160 6.31 -15.20 16.49
C ARG A 160 6.31 -15.78 15.08
N GLY A 161 7.30 -15.36 14.29
CA GLY A 161 7.82 -16.05 13.12
C GLY A 161 7.29 -15.52 11.80
N GLU A 162 8.19 -15.38 10.82
CA GLU A 162 7.89 -14.95 9.45
C GLU A 162 6.91 -15.92 8.76
N SER A 163 5.73 -15.42 8.38
CA SER A 163 4.64 -16.17 7.77
C SER A 163 4.33 -15.68 6.36
N GLU A 164 3.83 -16.57 5.51
CA GLU A 164 3.28 -16.20 4.20
C GLU A 164 1.76 -16.44 4.20
N LEU A 165 0.96 -15.38 4.16
CA LEU A 165 -0.49 -15.43 4.31
C LEU A 165 -1.15 -14.97 3.00
N PHE A 166 -2.08 -15.76 2.47
CA PHE A 166 -2.75 -15.49 1.20
C PHE A 166 -4.26 -15.63 1.36
N GLY A 167 -5.05 -14.56 1.23
CA GLY A 167 -6.51 -14.60 1.31
C GLY A 167 -7.17 -15.23 0.07
N ARG A 168 -6.72 -14.77 -1.11
CA ARG A 168 -7.03 -15.17 -2.49
C ARG A 168 -8.23 -14.48 -3.10
N SER A 169 -9.45 -14.73 -2.64
CA SER A 169 -10.65 -14.12 -3.24
C SER A 169 -11.72 -14.04 -2.19
N GLY A 170 -12.61 -13.06 -2.31
CA GLY A 170 -13.54 -12.69 -1.26
C GLY A 170 -12.86 -11.84 -0.19
N ASN A 171 -13.66 -11.04 0.51
CA ASN A 171 -13.17 -10.07 1.47
C ASN A 171 -12.57 -10.74 2.72
N ASP A 172 -11.25 -10.75 2.79
CA ASP A 172 -10.47 -11.39 3.83
C ASP A 172 -10.06 -10.40 4.94
N THR A 173 -9.90 -10.91 6.16
CA THR A 173 -9.27 -10.18 7.27
C THR A 173 -8.01 -10.93 7.69
N ILE A 174 -6.86 -10.33 7.44
CA ILE A 174 -5.56 -10.93 7.70
C ILE A 174 -4.79 -10.08 8.70
N LEU A 175 -4.54 -10.66 9.87
CA LEU A 175 -3.60 -10.11 10.84
C LEU A 175 -2.32 -10.95 10.75
N GLY A 176 -1.19 -10.31 10.48
CA GLY A 176 0.10 -10.98 10.53
C GLY A 176 0.58 -11.24 11.96
N SER A 177 1.72 -11.88 12.01
CA SER A 177 2.45 -12.29 13.19
C SER A 177 3.77 -11.54 13.28
N TYR A 178 4.25 -11.30 14.50
CA TYR A 178 5.60 -10.77 14.72
C TYR A 178 6.66 -11.46 13.83
N GLY A 179 7.54 -10.68 13.24
CA GLY A 179 8.53 -11.09 12.25
C GLY A 179 8.19 -10.50 10.87
N GLY A 180 9.13 -10.61 9.93
CA GLY A 180 8.90 -10.14 8.56
C GLY A 180 7.98 -11.07 7.79
N ASP A 181 6.72 -10.71 7.70
CA ASP A 181 5.65 -11.43 7.05
C ASP A 181 5.52 -11.08 5.56
N ARG A 182 4.84 -11.97 4.84
CA ARG A 182 4.41 -11.75 3.45
C ARG A 182 2.92 -11.99 3.37
N ILE A 183 2.15 -10.93 3.19
CA ILE A 183 0.69 -10.99 3.25
C ILE A 183 0.12 -10.51 1.92
N PHE A 184 -0.79 -11.30 1.35
CA PHE A 184 -1.50 -10.94 0.12
C PHE A 184 -3.00 -11.18 0.31
N GLY A 185 -3.80 -10.13 0.22
CA GLY A 185 -5.27 -10.18 0.28
C GLY A 185 -5.81 -10.96 -0.90
N GLY A 186 -5.61 -10.47 -2.11
CA GLY A 186 -5.89 -11.18 -3.35
C GLY A 186 -6.91 -10.45 -4.22
N ALA A 187 -8.18 -10.79 -4.08
CA ALA A 187 -9.25 -10.25 -4.90
C ALA A 187 -10.47 -9.97 -4.02
N ASP A 188 -11.25 -8.97 -4.42
CA ASP A 188 -12.26 -8.32 -3.58
C ASP A 188 -11.62 -7.52 -2.43
N ASP A 189 -12.44 -6.83 -1.63
CA ASP A 189 -11.95 -5.82 -0.68
C ASP A 189 -11.44 -6.47 0.62
N ASP A 190 -10.14 -6.36 0.90
CA ASP A 190 -9.44 -7.02 1.99
C ASP A 190 -9.00 -6.05 3.11
N LEU A 191 -8.89 -6.57 4.33
CA LEU A 191 -8.29 -5.88 5.47
C LEU A 191 -7.02 -6.60 5.91
N ILE A 192 -5.88 -5.94 5.76
CA ILE A 192 -4.56 -6.46 6.13
C ILE A 192 -3.95 -5.57 7.21
N VAL A 193 -3.47 -6.19 8.27
CA VAL A 193 -2.66 -5.54 9.30
C VAL A 193 -1.45 -6.42 9.54
N SER A 194 -0.24 -5.88 9.38
CA SER A 194 0.98 -6.68 9.48
C SER A 194 1.18 -7.27 10.88
N ASP A 195 0.79 -6.56 11.93
CA ASP A 195 0.95 -7.05 13.30
C ASP A 195 -0.29 -6.86 14.20
N ALA A 196 -0.77 -7.97 14.78
CA ALA A 196 -1.85 -7.97 15.76
C ALA A 196 -1.50 -7.23 17.08
N GLY A 197 -0.21 -6.97 17.32
CA GLY A 197 0.28 -6.24 18.48
C GLY A 197 0.12 -4.73 18.39
N ASP A 198 0.07 -4.19 17.17
CA ASP A 198 0.18 -2.75 16.92
C ASP A 198 -1.20 -2.07 16.82
N VAL A 199 -2.22 -2.77 16.33
CA VAL A 199 -3.60 -2.23 16.23
C VAL A 199 -4.41 -2.40 17.52
N LEU A 200 -4.05 -3.36 18.39
CA LEU A 200 -4.76 -3.62 19.65
C LEU A 200 -3.90 -3.21 20.84
N GLY A 201 -3.82 -1.89 21.06
CA GLY A 201 -3.11 -1.27 22.18
C GLY A 201 -2.93 -2.18 23.40
N ASP A 202 -1.67 -2.60 23.60
CA ASP A 202 -1.19 -3.34 24.76
C ASP A 202 -1.49 -2.53 26.03
N THR A 203 -2.69 -2.76 26.57
CA THR A 203 -3.13 -2.22 27.85
C THR A 203 -2.92 -3.21 28.99
N GLY A 204 -2.07 -4.23 28.80
CA GLY A 204 -1.69 -5.10 29.90
C GLY A 204 -1.24 -6.48 29.43
N GLU A 205 0.05 -6.67 29.29
CA GLU A 205 0.89 -7.32 30.31
C GLU A 205 2.35 -7.34 29.79
N GLY A 206 3.05 -6.22 30.00
CA GLY A 206 4.50 -6.14 29.87
C GLY A 206 5.01 -6.12 28.43
N MET A 207 5.17 -4.90 27.90
CA MET A 207 6.03 -4.50 26.78
C MET A 207 6.78 -5.68 26.16
N THR A 208 6.11 -6.38 25.25
CA THR A 208 6.83 -7.11 24.20
C THR A 208 7.66 -6.08 23.43
N PRO A 209 8.87 -6.42 22.96
CA PRO A 209 9.54 -5.55 22.00
C PRO A 209 8.54 -5.21 20.90
N VAL A 210 8.38 -3.91 20.61
CA VAL A 210 7.76 -3.45 19.37
C VAL A 210 8.46 -4.21 18.25
N ASP A 211 7.69 -4.88 17.40
CA ASP A 211 8.31 -5.49 16.24
C ASP A 211 8.76 -4.39 15.31
N VAL A 212 9.99 -4.51 14.85
CA VAL A 212 10.61 -3.54 13.94
C VAL A 212 11.12 -4.25 12.69
N THR A 213 10.71 -5.51 12.50
CA THR A 213 10.96 -6.22 11.25
C THR A 213 10.03 -5.69 10.19
N GLY A 214 10.56 -5.50 9.00
CA GLY A 214 9.79 -5.10 7.85
C GLY A 214 8.99 -6.23 7.23
N ASP A 215 7.79 -5.89 6.76
CA ASP A 215 6.82 -6.76 6.12
C ASP A 215 6.67 -6.49 4.62
N THR A 216 6.12 -7.45 3.88
CA THR A 216 5.67 -7.23 2.50
C THR A 216 4.19 -7.51 2.40
N LEU A 217 3.40 -6.48 2.10
CA LEU A 217 1.94 -6.50 2.13
C LEU A 217 1.39 -6.16 0.74
N GLY A 218 0.35 -6.86 0.31
CA GLY A 218 -0.34 -6.59 -0.95
C GLY A 218 -1.85 -6.73 -0.81
N GLY A 219 -2.61 -5.68 -1.10
CA GLY A 219 -4.08 -5.71 -1.17
C GLY A 219 -4.54 -6.63 -2.30
N GLY A 220 -4.17 -6.26 -3.53
CA GLY A 220 -4.46 -7.04 -4.73
C GLY A 220 -5.47 -6.34 -5.62
N ALA A 221 -6.71 -6.83 -5.67
CA ALA A 221 -7.74 -6.23 -6.50
C ALA A 221 -9.01 -6.05 -5.67
N GLY A 222 -9.54 -4.85 -5.56
CA GLY A 222 -10.58 -4.51 -4.59
C GLY A 222 -10.23 -3.18 -3.95
N ASP A 223 -11.12 -2.66 -3.13
CA ASP A 223 -10.84 -1.46 -2.34
C ASP A 223 -10.24 -1.89 -0.99
N ASP A 224 -8.92 -2.03 -0.91
CA ASP A 224 -8.23 -2.69 0.20
C ASP A 224 -7.86 -1.72 1.33
N THR A 225 -7.74 -2.22 2.56
CA THR A 225 -7.11 -1.49 3.67
C THR A 225 -5.90 -2.25 4.16
N VAL A 226 -4.72 -1.66 4.03
CA VAL A 226 -3.44 -2.30 4.38
C VAL A 226 -2.66 -1.42 5.34
N ILE A 227 -2.36 -1.97 6.52
CA ILE A 227 -1.65 -1.26 7.59
C ILE A 227 -0.37 -2.03 7.94
N GLY A 228 0.77 -1.37 7.82
CA GLY A 228 2.08 -1.82 8.28
C GLY A 228 2.23 -1.78 9.80
N GLY A 229 3.47 -1.94 10.25
CA GLY A 229 3.88 -1.99 11.64
C GLY A 229 4.95 -0.96 11.96
N SER A 230 5.76 -1.22 12.97
CA SER A 230 6.87 -0.31 13.32
C SER A 230 8.21 -0.66 12.61
N GLY A 231 8.14 -1.52 11.60
CA GLY A 231 9.25 -1.96 10.78
C GLY A 231 9.35 -1.18 9.48
N ARG A 232 10.33 -1.53 8.64
CA ARG A 232 10.41 -0.97 7.28
C ARG A 232 9.58 -1.84 6.33
N ASP A 233 8.42 -1.37 5.94
CA ASP A 233 7.42 -2.14 5.23
C ASP A 233 7.40 -1.83 3.73
N GLU A 234 6.98 -2.83 2.95
CA GLU A 234 6.71 -2.71 1.52
C GLU A 234 5.23 -3.02 1.28
N ILE A 235 4.43 -2.01 0.95
CA ILE A 235 2.97 -2.06 0.89
C ILE A 235 2.48 -1.72 -0.51
N TRP A 236 1.65 -2.59 -1.08
CA TRP A 236 1.09 -2.42 -2.43
C TRP A 236 -0.44 -2.53 -2.41
N GLY A 237 -1.16 -1.50 -2.84
CA GLY A 237 -2.62 -1.50 -2.97
C GLY A 237 -3.09 -2.42 -4.10
N GLY A 238 -2.88 -1.99 -5.34
CA GLY A 238 -3.03 -2.83 -6.53
C GLY A 238 -4.05 -2.30 -7.52
N THR A 239 -5.30 -2.76 -7.46
CA THR A 239 -6.37 -2.17 -8.28
C THR A 239 -7.60 -1.93 -7.44
N GLY A 240 -8.16 -0.73 -7.49
CA GLY A 240 -9.30 -0.34 -6.67
C GLY A 240 -8.92 0.87 -5.85
N HIS A 241 -9.78 1.31 -4.95
CA HIS A 241 -9.54 2.49 -4.12
C HIS A 241 -8.98 2.04 -2.77
N ASP A 242 -7.67 2.10 -2.62
CA ASP A 242 -6.97 1.51 -1.49
C ASP A 242 -6.69 2.53 -0.37
N THR A 243 -6.60 2.04 0.86
CA THR A 243 -6.14 2.80 2.04
C THR A 243 -4.89 2.13 2.61
N LEU A 244 -3.74 2.77 2.47
CA LEU A 244 -2.43 2.23 2.86
C LEU A 244 -1.82 3.08 3.98
N ALA A 245 -1.24 2.45 4.99
CA ALA A 245 -0.53 3.15 6.06
C ALA A 245 0.75 2.41 6.46
N GLY A 246 1.91 3.07 6.40
CA GLY A 246 3.21 2.53 6.81
C GLY A 246 3.35 2.41 8.33
N GLN A 247 2.96 3.47 9.04
CA GLN A 247 3.07 3.67 10.49
C GLN A 247 4.44 4.19 10.93
N ALA A 248 5.41 3.33 11.26
CA ALA A 248 6.71 3.81 11.70
C ALA A 248 7.79 2.95 11.09
N GLY A 249 8.86 3.56 10.60
CA GLY A 249 9.84 2.89 9.76
C GLY A 249 10.06 3.70 8.49
N ASP A 250 11.05 3.31 7.70
CA ASP A 250 11.31 3.93 6.41
C ASP A 250 10.58 3.09 5.34
N ASP A 251 9.31 3.37 5.10
CA ASP A 251 8.38 2.52 4.38
C ASP A 251 8.35 2.78 2.87
N THR A 252 7.79 1.83 2.12
CA THR A 252 7.56 1.98 0.68
C THR A 252 6.13 1.58 0.36
N LEU A 253 5.33 2.55 -0.10
CA LEU A 253 3.90 2.39 -0.40
C LEU A 253 3.63 2.65 -1.89
N GLY A 254 2.77 1.85 -2.50
CA GLY A 254 2.26 2.15 -3.84
C GLY A 254 0.80 1.75 -4.06
N GLY A 255 -0.01 2.73 -4.50
CA GLY A 255 -1.45 2.57 -4.74
C GLY A 255 -1.78 1.84 -6.05
N PHE A 256 -1.06 2.19 -7.13
CA PHE A 256 -1.19 1.67 -8.50
C PHE A 256 -2.40 2.18 -9.30
N HIS A 257 -3.60 1.62 -9.13
CA HIS A 257 -4.76 2.04 -9.93
C HIS A 257 -5.94 2.30 -9.02
N GLY A 258 -6.56 3.47 -9.20
CA GLY A 258 -7.71 3.90 -8.41
C GLY A 258 -7.34 5.16 -7.66
N ASP A 259 -8.33 5.75 -6.99
CA ASP A 259 -8.11 6.94 -6.17
C ASP A 259 -7.76 6.46 -4.76
N ASP A 260 -6.48 6.51 -4.41
CA ASP A 260 -5.90 5.88 -3.22
C ASP A 260 -5.64 6.88 -2.09
N LEU A 261 -5.66 6.41 -0.85
CA LEU A 261 -5.24 7.16 0.34
C LEU A 261 -4.01 6.49 0.97
N MET A 262 -2.90 7.22 1.04
CA MET A 262 -1.62 6.71 1.54
C MET A 262 -1.05 7.61 2.64
N ALA A 263 -0.56 7.01 3.72
CA ALA A 263 0.15 7.69 4.79
C ALA A 263 1.46 6.93 5.11
N GLY A 264 2.61 7.60 5.03
CA GLY A 264 3.91 7.06 5.41
C GLY A 264 3.98 6.87 6.92
N GLY A 265 3.99 7.99 7.65
CA GLY A 265 3.96 8.02 9.10
C GLY A 265 5.26 8.55 9.69
N TYR A 266 5.95 7.78 10.52
CA TYR A 266 7.24 8.17 11.09
C TYR A 266 8.40 7.49 10.38
N GLY A 267 9.30 8.26 9.79
CA GLY A 267 10.50 7.73 9.13
C GLY A 267 10.64 8.33 7.74
N ASP A 268 11.70 7.98 7.03
CA ASP A 268 11.94 8.52 5.69
C ASP A 268 11.23 7.61 4.66
N ASP A 269 10.04 8.02 4.19
CA ASP A 269 9.12 7.17 3.43
C ASP A 269 9.14 7.41 1.90
N GLU A 270 8.74 6.39 1.14
CA GLU A 270 8.58 6.45 -0.32
C GLU A 270 7.15 6.08 -0.73
N LEU A 271 6.36 7.04 -1.26
CA LEU A 271 4.94 6.86 -1.63
C LEU A 271 4.70 7.13 -3.12
N TRP A 272 3.99 6.22 -3.80
CA TRP A 272 3.68 6.32 -5.23
C TRP A 272 2.21 6.05 -5.56
N GLY A 273 1.45 7.05 -6.02
CA GLY A 273 0.04 6.93 -6.41
C GLY A 273 -0.18 6.16 -7.70
N ALA A 274 0.50 6.60 -8.76
CA ALA A 274 0.50 6.05 -10.11
C ALA A 274 -0.71 6.47 -10.97
N PHE A 275 -1.87 5.81 -10.87
CA PHE A 275 -3.03 6.15 -11.70
C PHE A 275 -4.26 6.39 -10.83
N GLY A 276 -4.86 7.57 -10.96
CA GLY A 276 -6.04 7.94 -10.18
C GLY A 276 -5.80 9.26 -9.48
N SER A 277 -6.80 9.77 -8.77
CA SER A 277 -6.67 11.01 -7.99
C SER A 277 -6.35 10.66 -6.55
N ASP A 278 -5.05 10.64 -6.23
CA ASP A 278 -4.54 10.06 -5.00
C ASP A 278 -4.34 11.11 -3.89
N SER A 279 -4.34 10.66 -2.64
CA SER A 279 -4.02 11.46 -1.46
C SER A 279 -2.82 10.85 -0.74
N LEU A 280 -1.67 11.52 -0.80
CA LEU A 280 -0.40 11.06 -0.24
C LEU A 280 0.02 11.98 0.92
N LEU A 281 0.32 11.39 2.07
CA LEU A 281 0.80 12.06 3.27
C LEU A 281 2.14 11.42 3.70
N GLY A 282 3.24 12.17 3.69
CA GLY A 282 4.53 11.70 4.21
C GLY A 282 4.52 11.63 5.74
N GLU A 283 3.99 12.69 6.35
CA GLU A 283 3.92 12.94 7.79
C GLU A 283 5.24 13.38 8.42
N ALA A 284 6.10 12.49 8.92
CA ALA A 284 7.29 12.90 9.65
C ALA A 284 8.54 12.15 9.20
N GLY A 285 9.46 12.85 8.56
CA GLY A 285 10.71 12.30 8.02
C GLY A 285 11.10 13.05 6.76
N ASP A 286 12.25 12.69 6.18
CA ASP A 286 12.64 13.22 4.87
C ASP A 286 12.01 12.32 3.77
N ASP A 287 10.82 12.69 3.27
CA ASP A 287 9.98 11.80 2.46
C ASP A 287 10.12 12.02 0.94
N THR A 288 9.75 10.99 0.17
CA THR A 288 9.73 10.99 -1.31
C THR A 288 8.35 10.58 -1.83
N LEU A 289 7.59 11.51 -2.41
CA LEU A 289 6.19 11.28 -2.80
C LEU A 289 5.97 11.58 -4.30
N GLY A 290 5.22 10.74 -5.00
CA GLY A 290 4.79 11.03 -6.38
C GLY A 290 3.40 10.53 -6.77
N GLY A 291 2.57 11.43 -7.30
CA GLY A 291 1.20 11.14 -7.74
C GLY A 291 1.12 10.46 -9.12
N PHE A 292 1.88 10.98 -10.10
CA PHE A 292 1.94 10.56 -11.50
C PHE A 292 0.76 10.96 -12.40
N ASP A 293 -0.28 10.14 -12.58
CA ASP A 293 -1.39 10.42 -13.52
C ASP A 293 -2.70 10.61 -12.73
N GLY A 294 -3.22 11.83 -12.64
CA GLY A 294 -4.51 12.16 -12.03
C GLY A 294 -4.47 13.52 -11.32
N ASP A 295 -5.56 13.90 -10.66
CA ASP A 295 -5.58 15.17 -9.90
C ASP A 295 -5.22 14.83 -8.44
N ASP A 296 -3.93 14.95 -8.09
CA ASP A 296 -3.39 14.41 -6.84
C ASP A 296 -3.30 15.44 -5.70
N ALA A 297 -3.37 14.97 -4.46
CA ALA A 297 -3.14 15.77 -3.25
C ALA A 297 -1.95 15.20 -2.47
N ILE A 298 -0.83 15.91 -2.45
CA ILE A 298 0.45 15.42 -1.94
C ILE A 298 0.97 16.35 -0.86
N PHE A 299 1.18 15.85 0.35
CA PHE A 299 1.72 16.63 1.46
C PHE A 299 2.92 15.91 2.08
N GLY A 300 4.07 16.58 2.10
CA GLY A 300 5.33 16.08 2.68
C GLY A 300 5.21 15.95 4.20
N GLY A 301 5.26 17.06 4.92
CA GLY A 301 5.02 17.08 6.36
C GLY A 301 6.17 17.73 7.11
N ASP A 302 6.67 17.06 8.15
CA ASP A 302 7.86 17.49 8.88
C ASP A 302 9.10 16.86 8.24
N GLY A 303 10.05 17.64 7.70
CA GLY A 303 11.33 17.09 7.22
C GLY A 303 11.78 17.75 5.92
N ARG A 304 12.77 17.17 5.23
CA ARG A 304 13.10 17.60 3.86
C ARG A 304 12.45 16.64 2.88
N ASP A 305 11.47 17.14 2.16
CA ASP A 305 10.67 16.30 1.27
C ASP A 305 11.01 16.52 -0.21
N GLU A 306 10.76 15.50 -1.02
CA GLU A 306 10.80 15.55 -2.48
C GLU A 306 9.46 15.09 -3.06
N LEU A 307 8.72 16.03 -3.68
CA LEU A 307 7.35 15.82 -4.13
C LEU A 307 7.21 16.00 -5.65
N TRP A 308 6.48 15.09 -6.31
CA TRP A 308 6.11 15.22 -7.73
C TRP A 308 4.62 14.99 -7.99
N GLY A 309 3.93 15.96 -8.59
CA GLY A 309 2.52 15.84 -8.96
C GLY A 309 2.36 14.90 -10.15
N GLY A 310 2.90 15.31 -11.30
CA GLY A 310 2.93 14.52 -12.53
C GLY A 310 2.05 15.13 -13.61
N ARG A 311 0.92 14.52 -13.92
CA ARG A 311 -0.08 14.99 -14.88
C ARG A 311 -1.43 15.10 -14.20
N GLY A 312 -2.12 16.19 -14.45
CA GLY A 312 -3.43 16.46 -13.89
C GLY A 312 -3.35 17.75 -13.09
N ARG A 313 -4.43 18.14 -12.42
CA ARG A 313 -4.43 19.31 -11.54
C ARG A 313 -4.07 18.85 -10.14
N ASP A 314 -2.84 19.13 -9.75
CA ASP A 314 -2.29 18.65 -8.49
C ASP A 314 -2.32 19.74 -7.41
N THR A 315 -2.40 19.32 -6.16
CA THR A 315 -2.23 20.15 -4.97
C THR A 315 -1.06 19.60 -4.16
N LEU A 316 0.02 20.36 -4.04
CA LEU A 316 1.24 19.94 -3.37
C LEU A 316 1.58 20.88 -2.20
N GLY A 317 1.96 20.32 -1.06
CA GLY A 317 2.39 21.06 0.13
C GLY A 317 3.63 20.47 0.78
N GLY A 318 4.73 21.23 0.87
CA GLY A 318 5.95 20.83 1.59
C GLY A 318 5.71 20.79 3.11
N ASN A 319 5.08 21.83 3.64
CA ASN A 319 4.85 22.09 5.07
C ASN A 319 6.11 22.55 5.82
N GLU A 320 6.70 21.76 6.70
CA GLU A 320 7.83 22.21 7.54
C GLU A 320 9.11 21.57 7.01
N GLY A 321 10.02 22.32 6.39
CA GLY A 321 11.07 21.62 5.68
C GLY A 321 12.02 22.45 4.88
N HIS A 322 12.77 21.83 3.98
CA HIS A 322 13.57 22.51 2.96
C HIS A 322 13.36 21.71 1.68
N ASP A 323 12.22 21.92 1.06
CA ASP A 323 11.57 20.92 0.23
C ASP A 323 11.85 21.14 -1.25
N ARG A 324 11.70 20.07 -2.02
CA ARG A 324 11.73 20.14 -3.49
C ARG A 324 10.41 19.69 -4.05
N ILE A 325 9.72 20.59 -4.73
CA ILE A 325 8.37 20.33 -5.23
C ILE A 325 8.32 20.60 -6.72
N GLY A 326 7.91 19.59 -7.50
CA GLY A 326 7.66 19.72 -8.93
C GLY A 326 6.26 19.27 -9.29
N ALA A 327 5.35 20.21 -9.59
CA ALA A 327 3.95 19.89 -9.85
C ALA A 327 3.75 19.16 -11.17
N GLY A 328 4.36 19.64 -12.26
CA GLY A 328 4.45 18.88 -13.50
C GLY A 328 3.58 19.46 -14.61
N ALA A 329 2.50 18.78 -14.97
CA ALA A 329 1.66 19.18 -16.10
C ALA A 329 0.18 19.27 -15.71
N GLY A 330 -0.35 20.48 -15.71
CA GLY A 330 -1.72 20.81 -15.36
C GLY A 330 -1.77 22.22 -14.80
N ASP A 331 -2.94 22.62 -14.30
CA ASP A 331 -3.04 23.91 -13.61
C ASP A 331 -2.94 23.64 -12.12
N ASP A 332 -1.73 23.70 -11.57
CA ASP A 332 -1.41 23.14 -10.26
C ASP A 332 -1.44 24.18 -9.14
N THR A 333 -1.50 23.72 -7.89
CA THR A 333 -1.32 24.56 -6.71
C THR A 333 -0.21 24.00 -5.84
N VAL A 334 0.83 24.79 -5.61
CA VAL A 334 2.02 24.40 -4.87
C VAL A 334 2.26 25.36 -3.71
N ASP A 335 2.39 24.80 -2.51
CA ASP A 335 2.73 25.50 -1.28
C ASP A 335 4.04 24.94 -0.72
N GLY A 336 5.10 25.76 -0.65
CA GLY A 336 6.39 25.38 -0.07
C GLY A 336 6.30 25.20 1.45
N GLY A 337 5.50 26.05 2.12
CA GLY A 337 5.41 26.09 3.57
C GLY A 337 6.58 26.86 4.20
N ALA A 338 7.19 26.29 5.23
CA ALA A 338 8.25 26.92 5.99
C ALA A 338 9.61 26.32 5.60
N GLY A 339 10.54 27.15 5.15
CA GLY A 339 11.95 26.85 5.15
C GLY A 339 12.77 27.46 4.04
N PHE A 340 13.24 26.64 3.09
CA PHE A 340 14.10 27.07 1.99
C PHE A 340 13.79 26.12 0.85
N ASP A 341 12.78 26.46 0.08
CA ASP A 341 12.09 25.51 -0.78
C ASP A 341 12.44 25.77 -2.25
N GLU A 342 12.41 24.70 -3.04
CA GLU A 342 12.62 24.74 -4.49
C GLU A 342 11.33 24.28 -5.16
N LEU A 343 10.59 25.23 -5.73
CA LEU A 343 9.26 25.00 -6.31
C LEU A 343 9.32 25.10 -7.83
N ALA A 344 8.70 24.16 -8.53
CA ALA A 344 8.50 24.20 -9.98
C ALA A 344 7.04 23.87 -10.33
N GLY A 345 6.34 24.83 -10.95
CA GLY A 345 4.96 24.64 -11.45
C GLY A 345 4.95 23.67 -12.64
N GLY A 346 5.59 24.07 -13.74
CA GLY A 346 5.82 23.18 -14.87
C GLY A 346 5.08 23.64 -16.11
N THR A 347 4.04 22.93 -16.55
CA THR A 347 3.23 23.36 -17.69
C THR A 347 1.76 23.49 -17.33
N GLY A 348 1.16 24.61 -17.68
CA GLY A 348 -0.23 24.96 -17.34
C GLY A 348 -0.25 26.20 -16.47
N ASP A 349 -1.44 26.67 -16.09
CA ASP A 349 -1.55 27.95 -15.38
C ASP A 349 -1.49 27.69 -13.86
N ASP A 350 -0.30 27.85 -13.26
CA ASP A 350 -0.02 27.37 -11.90
C ASP A 350 -0.19 28.46 -10.82
N ILE A 351 -0.45 28.04 -9.58
CA ILE A 351 -0.37 28.89 -8.38
C ILE A 351 0.78 28.39 -7.51
N LEU A 352 1.79 29.24 -7.31
CA LEU A 352 2.99 28.91 -6.53
C LEU A 352 3.11 29.83 -5.32
N LEU A 353 3.17 29.25 -4.13
CA LEU A 353 3.38 29.94 -2.86
C LEU A 353 4.69 29.45 -2.23
N GLY A 354 5.71 30.31 -2.12
CA GLY A 354 6.93 30.00 -1.36
C GLY A 354 6.73 30.04 0.16
N ASP A 355 5.78 30.85 0.61
CA ASP A 355 5.39 31.03 2.00
C ASP A 355 6.51 31.59 2.91
N ALA A 356 7.14 30.84 3.81
CA ALA A 356 8.09 31.39 4.76
C ALA A 356 9.48 30.81 4.52
N GLY A 357 10.38 31.56 3.88
CA GLY A 357 11.68 30.98 3.54
C GLY A 357 12.55 31.90 2.74
N HIS A 358 13.65 31.38 2.19
CA HIS A 358 14.31 32.06 1.07
C HIS A 358 14.25 31.10 -0.11
N ASP A 359 13.22 31.24 -0.89
CA ASP A 359 12.74 30.19 -1.76
C ASP A 359 13.23 30.41 -3.19
N THR A 360 13.29 29.32 -3.95
CA THR A 360 13.57 29.36 -5.38
C THR A 360 12.37 28.86 -6.14
N ILE A 361 11.71 29.74 -6.89
CA ILE A 361 10.43 29.44 -7.54
C ILE A 361 10.58 29.50 -9.06
N TYR A 362 10.11 28.47 -9.75
CA TYR A 362 10.08 28.36 -11.20
C TYR A 362 8.63 28.20 -11.69
N GLY A 363 8.03 29.26 -12.26
CA GLY A 363 6.70 29.18 -12.90
C GLY A 363 6.71 28.25 -14.12
N ALA A 364 7.71 28.46 -14.98
CA ALA A 364 7.99 27.69 -16.18
C ALA A 364 7.07 28.03 -17.38
N ALA A 365 5.99 27.32 -17.66
CA ALA A 365 5.21 27.57 -18.87
C ALA A 365 3.70 27.59 -18.64
N GLY A 366 3.08 28.75 -18.84
CA GLY A 366 1.65 28.99 -18.62
C GLY A 366 1.47 30.35 -17.98
N ASP A 367 0.23 30.77 -17.77
CA ASP A 367 -0.05 32.06 -17.15
C ASP A 367 -0.05 31.88 -15.61
N ASP A 368 1.13 31.94 -15.00
CA ASP A 368 1.33 31.56 -13.59
C ASP A 368 1.01 32.69 -12.61
N THR A 369 0.59 32.34 -11.39
CA THR A 369 0.47 33.28 -10.26
C THR A 369 1.46 32.89 -9.16
N ILE A 370 2.40 33.77 -8.86
CA ILE A 370 3.55 33.47 -7.99
C ILE A 370 3.59 34.42 -6.80
N PHE A 371 3.67 33.84 -5.61
CA PHE A 371 3.89 34.50 -4.33
C PHE A 371 5.22 34.00 -3.76
N GLY A 372 6.19 34.90 -3.61
CA GLY A 372 7.45 34.57 -2.91
C GLY A 372 7.17 34.22 -1.45
N GLY A 373 6.40 35.09 -0.79
CA GLY A 373 6.13 34.97 0.63
C GLY A 373 7.13 35.81 1.42
N SER A 374 7.42 35.44 2.66
CA SER A 374 8.37 36.17 3.51
C SER A 374 9.79 35.60 3.39
N GLY A 375 10.74 36.47 3.06
CA GLY A 375 12.18 36.27 3.15
C GLY A 375 12.88 36.91 1.96
N ASP A 376 13.88 36.29 1.35
CA ASP A 376 14.51 36.89 0.17
C ASP A 376 14.49 35.85 -0.95
N ASP A 377 13.53 35.97 -1.86
CA ASP A 377 13.19 34.90 -2.80
C ASP A 377 13.81 35.12 -4.18
N LEU A 378 14.05 34.00 -4.87
CA LEU A 378 14.54 33.96 -6.24
C LEU A 378 13.50 33.36 -7.17
N ILE A 379 12.86 34.22 -7.95
CA ILE A 379 11.71 33.85 -8.77
C ILE A 379 12.08 33.88 -10.25
N PHE A 380 11.71 32.82 -10.97
CA PHE A 380 11.79 32.69 -12.41
C PHE A 380 10.38 32.52 -12.97
N GLY A 381 9.82 33.57 -13.60
CA GLY A 381 8.47 33.53 -14.17
C GLY A 381 8.33 32.45 -15.24
N GLY A 382 9.14 32.56 -16.29
CA GLY A 382 9.14 31.60 -17.38
C GLY A 382 8.50 32.18 -18.63
N THR A 383 7.56 31.46 -19.23
CA THR A 383 6.83 31.91 -20.41
C THR A 383 5.34 31.92 -20.14
N GLY A 384 4.67 33.02 -20.45
CA GLY A 384 3.25 33.18 -20.19
C GLY A 384 2.96 34.63 -19.89
N ALA A 385 1.74 34.90 -19.45
CA ALA A 385 1.36 36.17 -18.86
C ALA A 385 1.29 36.01 -17.33
N ASP A 386 2.44 36.12 -16.67
CA ASP A 386 2.58 35.76 -15.26
C ASP A 386 2.11 36.89 -14.33
N VAL A 387 1.68 36.56 -13.11
CA VAL A 387 1.35 37.51 -12.05
C VAL A 387 2.29 37.26 -10.88
N PHE A 388 3.14 38.24 -10.58
CA PHE A 388 3.99 38.22 -9.39
C PHE A 388 3.34 39.07 -8.30
N ALA A 389 2.88 38.42 -7.25
CA ALA A 389 2.21 39.05 -6.14
C ALA A 389 3.18 39.32 -4.99
N PHE A 390 3.03 40.51 -4.38
CA PHE A 390 3.97 41.02 -3.40
C PHE A 390 3.24 41.80 -2.31
N SER A 391 3.60 41.57 -1.06
CA SER A 391 2.93 42.06 0.15
C SER A 391 3.92 42.67 1.15
N THR A 392 3.39 43.26 2.23
CA THR A 392 4.26 43.77 3.29
C THR A 392 4.88 42.63 4.08
N GLY A 393 6.21 42.65 4.21
CA GLY A 393 6.93 41.63 4.96
C GLY A 393 7.54 40.54 4.08
N ASP A 394 7.39 40.67 2.77
CA ASP A 394 7.91 39.70 1.81
C ASP A 394 9.44 39.71 1.73
N GLY A 395 10.09 40.81 2.10
CA GLY A 395 11.56 40.94 2.19
C GLY A 395 12.20 41.37 0.87
N ASP A 396 13.41 40.90 0.52
CA ASP A 396 14.18 41.41 -0.63
C ASP A 396 14.26 40.41 -1.80
N ASP A 397 13.25 40.44 -2.69
CA ASP A 397 13.12 39.45 -3.76
C ASP A 397 13.80 39.83 -5.08
N THR A 398 14.12 38.80 -5.86
CA THR A 398 14.68 38.91 -7.20
C THR A 398 13.85 38.14 -8.21
N ILE A 399 13.25 38.84 -9.17
CA ILE A 399 12.54 38.21 -10.31
C ILE A 399 13.44 38.22 -11.55
N LEU A 400 13.60 37.05 -12.16
CA LEU A 400 14.17 36.85 -13.49
C LEU A 400 13.06 36.47 -14.47
N GLY A 401 13.14 37.03 -15.67
CA GLY A 401 12.24 36.68 -16.77
C GLY A 401 11.03 37.61 -16.95
N PHE A 402 10.82 38.59 -16.05
CA PHE A 402 9.72 39.55 -16.19
C PHE A 402 9.71 40.25 -17.55
N SER A 403 8.56 40.20 -18.23
CA SER A 403 8.34 40.67 -19.59
C SER A 403 6.93 41.23 -19.78
N ALA A 404 6.79 42.54 -19.61
CA ALA A 404 5.55 43.27 -19.95
C ALA A 404 4.98 42.98 -21.37
N PRO A 405 5.81 42.74 -22.42
CA PRO A 405 5.30 42.31 -23.73
C PRO A 405 4.67 40.92 -23.76
N ASP A 406 5.10 40.00 -22.89
CA ASP A 406 4.58 38.63 -22.82
C ASP A 406 3.26 38.58 -22.04
N GLY A 407 3.04 39.54 -21.13
CA GLY A 407 1.76 39.77 -20.47
C GLY A 407 1.89 39.97 -18.96
N ASP A 408 3.11 39.86 -18.45
CA ASP A 408 3.41 39.83 -17.03
C ASP A 408 2.91 41.05 -16.27
N ARG A 409 2.54 40.81 -15.02
CA ARG A 409 1.99 41.79 -14.10
C ARG A 409 2.65 41.70 -12.73
N LEU A 410 2.73 42.86 -12.09
CA LEU A 410 3.11 42.96 -10.67
C LEU A 410 1.85 43.33 -9.88
N ALA A 411 1.45 42.47 -8.97
CA ALA A 411 0.36 42.72 -8.05
C ALA A 411 0.94 43.10 -6.69
N PHE A 412 0.56 44.26 -6.15
CA PHE A 412 1.03 44.70 -4.83
C PHE A 412 -0.16 44.86 -3.89
N ASP A 413 -0.07 44.29 -2.68
CA ASP A 413 -1.03 44.56 -1.63
C ASP A 413 -1.11 46.07 -1.35
N THR A 414 -2.33 46.58 -1.30
CA THR A 414 -2.65 47.99 -1.01
C THR A 414 -2.04 48.52 0.30
N ASP A 415 -1.75 47.63 1.26
CA ASP A 415 -1.09 48.00 2.52
C ASP A 415 0.39 48.40 2.34
N LEU A 416 1.10 47.93 1.30
CA LEU A 416 2.50 48.30 1.00
C LEU A 416 2.66 49.80 0.74
N TYR A 417 1.69 50.40 0.04
CA TYR A 417 1.80 51.79 -0.38
C TYR A 417 0.87 52.75 0.38
N SER A 418 -0.10 52.24 1.16
CA SER A 418 -1.04 52.89 2.10
C SER A 418 -1.66 54.25 1.70
N ASN A 419 -1.36 54.78 0.52
CA ASN A 419 -1.62 56.14 0.04
C ASN A 419 -1.36 56.33 -1.48
N ALA A 420 -0.94 55.30 -2.23
CA ALA A 420 -0.97 55.36 -3.70
C ALA A 420 -2.35 54.86 -4.17
N SER A 421 -3.01 55.62 -5.02
CA SER A 421 -4.39 55.37 -5.45
C SER A 421 -4.48 54.59 -6.78
N ASP A 422 -3.33 54.18 -7.31
CA ASP A 422 -3.14 53.42 -8.55
C ASP A 422 -1.68 52.92 -8.64
N GLY A 423 -1.48 51.82 -9.38
CA GLY A 423 -0.14 51.28 -9.70
C GLY A 423 0.81 52.24 -10.42
N GLU A 424 0.30 53.31 -11.06
CA GLU A 424 1.13 54.33 -11.74
C GLU A 424 1.96 55.15 -10.72
N GLN A 425 1.44 55.37 -9.51
CA GLN A 425 2.18 56.02 -8.42
C GLN A 425 3.27 55.14 -7.78
N VAL A 426 3.19 53.82 -7.94
CA VAL A 426 4.20 52.90 -7.40
C VAL A 426 5.54 53.11 -8.11
N VAL A 427 5.53 53.14 -9.45
CA VAL A 427 6.74 53.36 -10.26
C VAL A 427 7.37 54.72 -9.94
N ASP A 428 6.57 55.78 -9.93
CA ASP A 428 7.07 57.15 -9.72
C ASP A 428 7.71 57.37 -8.34
N ARG A 429 7.27 56.60 -7.32
CA ARG A 429 7.66 56.81 -5.93
C ARG A 429 8.75 55.85 -5.45
N PHE A 430 8.70 54.59 -5.90
CA PHE A 430 9.52 53.52 -5.33
C PHE A 430 10.50 52.92 -6.33
N ALA A 431 10.29 53.11 -7.64
CA ALA A 431 11.14 52.48 -8.65
C ALA A 431 12.40 53.31 -8.95
N SER A 432 13.52 52.62 -9.08
CA SER A 432 14.81 53.17 -9.52
C SER A 432 15.54 52.18 -10.41
N VAL A 433 16.65 52.59 -11.03
CA VAL A 433 17.54 51.67 -11.77
C VAL A 433 18.85 51.55 -11.02
N ASN A 434 19.23 50.33 -10.65
CA ASN A 434 20.42 50.07 -9.84
C ASN A 434 21.72 50.11 -10.66
N GLY A 435 22.86 49.87 -10.00
CA GLY A 435 24.18 49.90 -10.63
C GLY A 435 24.43 48.82 -11.69
N SER A 436 23.62 47.76 -11.67
CA SER A 436 23.64 46.66 -12.65
C SER A 436 22.74 46.94 -13.86
N GLY A 437 21.92 48.00 -13.80
CA GLY A 437 20.97 48.37 -14.85
C GLY A 437 19.61 47.70 -14.72
N ASN A 438 19.30 47.10 -13.56
CA ASN A 438 18.01 46.48 -13.28
C ASN A 438 17.07 47.48 -12.62
N VAL A 439 15.77 47.36 -12.87
CA VAL A 439 14.74 48.10 -12.13
C VAL A 439 14.60 47.51 -10.74
N VAL A 440 14.57 48.38 -9.72
CA VAL A 440 14.37 48.02 -8.32
C VAL A 440 13.23 48.86 -7.76
N LEU A 441 12.25 48.20 -7.14
CA LEU A 441 11.17 48.81 -6.37
C LEU A 441 11.51 48.68 -4.87
N ASP A 442 11.78 49.81 -4.22
CA ASP A 442 12.21 49.83 -2.81
C ASP A 442 11.11 50.46 -1.93
N PHE A 443 10.50 49.63 -1.08
CA PHE A 443 9.44 50.04 -0.15
C PHE A 443 9.96 50.26 1.28
N GLY A 444 11.28 50.21 1.49
CA GLY A 444 11.96 50.46 2.75
C GLY A 444 12.35 49.18 3.48
N ASP A 445 11.37 48.46 4.02
CA ASP A 445 11.60 47.20 4.75
C ASP A 445 11.52 45.96 3.84
N THR A 446 11.19 46.16 2.57
CA THR A 446 11.06 45.12 1.53
C THR A 446 11.35 45.74 0.17
N SER A 447 11.96 44.97 -0.73
CA SER A 447 12.32 45.43 -2.07
C SER A 447 12.18 44.33 -3.12
N LEU A 448 12.04 44.74 -4.37
CA LEU A 448 11.92 43.84 -5.52
C LEU A 448 12.88 44.27 -6.62
N GLU A 449 13.81 43.38 -7.00
CA GLU A 449 14.71 43.55 -8.15
C GLU A 449 14.20 42.79 -9.38
N LEU A 450 13.95 43.51 -10.48
CA LEU A 450 13.56 42.94 -11.77
C LEU A 450 14.77 42.84 -12.69
N VAL A 451 15.36 41.65 -12.76
CA VAL A 451 16.59 41.41 -13.51
C VAL A 451 16.32 41.44 -15.02
N GLY A 452 17.05 42.30 -15.73
CA GLY A 452 16.92 42.46 -17.17
C GLY A 452 15.90 43.51 -17.61
N VAL A 453 15.09 44.05 -16.69
CA VAL A 453 14.23 45.21 -16.94
C VAL A 453 15.07 46.47 -16.76
N GLY A 454 15.26 47.24 -17.84
CA GLY A 454 16.24 48.33 -17.87
C GLY A 454 15.66 49.74 -17.82
N ALA A 455 14.34 49.89 -17.99
CA ALA A 455 13.68 51.20 -17.99
C ALA A 455 12.37 51.18 -17.20
N LEU A 456 12.13 52.24 -16.42
CA LEU A 456 10.89 52.41 -15.68
C LEU A 456 9.64 52.49 -16.58
N SER A 457 9.81 52.91 -17.84
CA SER A 457 8.73 52.89 -18.83
C SER A 457 8.21 51.49 -19.16
N ASP A 458 9.02 50.47 -18.89
CA ASP A 458 8.66 49.08 -19.15
C ASP A 458 7.67 48.55 -18.09
N LEU A 459 7.49 49.28 -16.97
CA LEU A 459 6.47 49.03 -15.96
C LEU A 459 5.14 49.76 -16.20
N ALA A 460 4.98 50.45 -17.33
CA ALA A 460 3.76 51.20 -17.61
C ALA A 460 2.56 50.27 -17.88
N GLY A 461 1.59 50.26 -16.96
CA GLY A 461 0.31 49.54 -17.13
C GLY A 461 0.35 48.04 -16.80
N VAL A 462 1.43 47.57 -16.20
CA VAL A 462 1.59 46.17 -15.73
C VAL A 462 1.44 46.03 -14.22
N ILE A 463 1.38 47.16 -13.49
CA ILE A 463 1.10 47.14 -12.05
C ILE A 463 -0.41 47.12 -11.82
N THR A 464 -0.87 46.17 -11.01
CA THR A 464 -2.28 45.96 -10.64
C THR A 464 -2.46 45.94 -9.13
N ASP A 465 -3.66 46.32 -8.70
CA ASP A 465 -4.10 46.25 -7.29
C ASP A 465 -4.99 45.00 -7.05
N GLU A 466 -5.24 44.21 -8.09
CA GLU A 466 -6.00 42.95 -8.04
C GLU A 466 -5.01 41.77 -8.10
N ILE A 467 -5.05 40.94 -7.05
CA ILE A 467 -4.52 39.56 -7.03
C ILE A 467 -5.63 38.64 -7.52
#